data_AF-A0A957DVN6-F1
#
_entry.id   AF-A0A957DVN6-F1
#
_cell.length_a   1.000
_cell.length_b   1.000
_cell.length_c   1.000
_cell.angle_alpha   90.00
_cell.angle_beta   90.00
_cell.angle_gamma   90.00
#
_symmetry.space_group_name_H-M   'P 1'
#
loop_
_entity.id
_entity.type
_entity.pdbx_description
1 polymer ?
#
loop_
_entity_poly.entity_id
_entity_poly.type
_entity_poly.pdbx_seq_one_letter_code
_entity_poly.pdbx_strand_id
1 'polypeptide(L)'
;MKEKMKDIYWLPANILLFIGGLDVLRGFMHTFLLTWSATNFAKFDMATVPQDQVFLLGVFGISNFLTGFIYFLVSRKARELSPYVLMIIPLTYILGLLGIWSGNVHGQAAFDGKYFMLAYFSVCIITFIIFQFQKRGQANNAA
;
A
#
# COMPACT_ATOMS: atom_id res chain seq x y z
N MET A 1 -27.31 -2.75 -31.07
CA MET A 1 -25.90 -2.44 -30.72
C MET A 1 -25.82 -2.42 -29.20
N LYS A 2 -25.29 -3.48 -28.55
CA LYS A 2 -25.16 -3.50 -27.08
C LYS A 2 -24.07 -2.50 -26.71
N GLU A 3 -24.40 -1.42 -26.00
CA GLU A 3 -23.38 -0.56 -25.43
C GLU A 3 -22.43 -1.42 -24.59
N LYS A 4 -21.14 -1.36 -24.93
CA LYS A 4 -20.10 -2.09 -24.21
C LYS A 4 -19.98 -1.39 -22.84
N MET A 5 -20.49 -2.02 -21.78
CA MET A 5 -20.35 -1.46 -20.43
C MET A 5 -18.88 -1.14 -20.16
N LYS A 6 -18.60 0.08 -19.70
CA LYS A 6 -17.25 0.53 -19.36
C LYS A 6 -16.66 -0.38 -18.28
N ASP A 7 -15.47 -0.91 -18.48
CA ASP A 7 -14.76 -1.71 -17.48
C ASP A 7 -14.24 -0.79 -16.36
N ILE A 8 -15.08 -0.57 -15.35
CA ILE A 8 -14.78 0.29 -14.18
C ILE A 8 -13.67 -0.29 -13.28
N TYR A 9 -13.33 -1.57 -13.44
CA TYR A 9 -12.31 -2.24 -12.64
C TYR A 9 -10.92 -2.13 -13.25
N TRP A 10 -10.80 -1.66 -14.49
CA TRP A 10 -9.53 -1.50 -15.18
C TRP A 10 -8.55 -0.57 -14.49
N LEU A 11 -9.00 0.62 -14.10
CA LEU A 11 -8.14 1.58 -13.40
C LEU A 11 -7.69 1.03 -12.03
N PRO A 12 -8.60 0.58 -11.13
CA PRO A 12 -8.20 -0.02 -9.86
C PRO A 12 -7.23 -1.20 -10.01
N ALA A 13 -7.45 -2.09 -10.97
CA ALA A 13 -6.58 -3.24 -11.18
C ALA A 13 -5.16 -2.82 -11.59
N ASN A 14 -5.02 -1.84 -12.50
CA ASN A 14 -3.70 -1.36 -12.92
C ASN A 14 -2.99 -0.59 -11.81
N ILE A 15 -3.72 0.20 -11.02
CA ILE A 15 -3.15 0.87 -9.85
C ILE A 15 -2.69 -0.17 -8.82
N LEU A 16 -3.50 -1.20 -8.53
CA LEU A 16 -3.11 -2.28 -7.62
C LEU A 16 -1.89 -3.05 -8.14
N LEU A 17 -1.80 -3.28 -9.45
CA LEU A 17 -0.62 -3.89 -10.08
C LEU A 17 0.63 -3.03 -9.88
N PHE A 18 0.53 -1.72 -10.12
CA PHE A 18 1.64 -0.79 -9.92
C PHE A 18 2.07 -0.74 -8.45
N ILE A 19 1.11 -0.65 -7.54
CA ILE A 19 1.31 -0.71 -6.09
C ILE A 19 1.99 -2.03 -5.69
N GLY A 20 1.58 -3.15 -6.27
CA GLY A 20 2.26 -4.44 -6.09
C GLY A 20 3.72 -4.42 -6.53
N GLY A 21 4.04 -3.71 -7.61
CA GLY A 21 5.42 -3.51 -8.05
C GLY A 21 6.24 -2.68 -7.07
N LEU A 22 5.66 -1.62 -6.52
CA LEU A 22 6.29 -0.82 -5.47
C LEU A 22 6.50 -1.64 -4.19
N ASP A 23 5.57 -2.53 -3.84
CA ASP A 23 5.69 -3.43 -2.70
C ASP A 23 6.84 -4.44 -2.90
N VAL A 24 6.97 -5.06 -4.07
CA VAL A 24 8.10 -5.95 -4.36
C VAL A 24 9.44 -5.20 -4.33
N LEU A 25 9.49 -3.98 -4.90
CA LEU A 25 10.69 -3.14 -4.84
C LEU A 25 11.06 -2.79 -3.40
N ARG A 26 10.07 -2.40 -2.58
CA ARG A 26 10.27 -2.14 -1.15
C ARG A 26 10.71 -3.39 -0.40
N GLY A 27 10.13 -4.55 -0.72
CA GLY A 27 10.55 -5.83 -0.16
C GLY A 27 12.02 -6.10 -0.44
N PHE A 28 12.46 -5.88 -1.69
CA PHE A 28 13.87 -6.02 -2.05
C PHE A 28 14.77 -5.04 -1.29
N MET A 29 14.38 -3.76 -1.25
CA MET A 29 15.15 -2.73 -0.55
C MET A 29 15.26 -2.99 0.95
N HIS A 30 14.15 -3.33 1.60
CA HIS A 30 14.10 -3.56 3.05
C HIS A 30 14.68 -4.92 3.46
N THR A 31 14.96 -5.85 2.55
CA THR A 31 15.57 -7.17 2.90
C THR A 31 17.02 -7.27 2.44
N PHE A 32 17.30 -7.04 1.17
CA PHE A 32 18.63 -7.25 0.57
C PHE A 32 19.49 -5.98 0.58
N LEU A 33 18.86 -4.80 0.55
CA LEU A 33 19.55 -3.50 0.66
C LEU A 33 19.24 -2.82 2.00
N LEU A 34 19.01 -3.62 3.05
CA LEU A 34 18.42 -3.16 4.31
C LEU A 34 19.14 -1.94 4.90
N THR A 35 20.46 -2.00 5.10
CA THR A 35 21.24 -0.88 5.64
C THR A 35 21.14 0.37 4.76
N TRP A 36 21.23 0.20 3.43
CA TRP A 36 21.10 1.32 2.51
C TRP A 36 19.70 1.95 2.57
N SER A 37 18.65 1.13 2.64
CA SER A 37 17.27 1.61 2.77
C SER A 37 17.02 2.31 4.11
N ALA A 38 17.59 1.79 5.19
CA ALA A 38 17.53 2.38 6.52
C ALA A 38 18.14 3.79 6.52
N THR A 39 19.31 3.96 5.89
CA THR A 39 20.00 5.27 5.82
C THR A 39 19.34 6.24 4.85
N ASN A 40 18.85 5.79 3.68
CA ASN A 40 18.40 6.71 2.62
C ASN A 40 16.89 7.01 2.66
N PHE A 41 16.07 6.05 3.08
CA PHE A 41 14.61 6.20 3.13
C PHE A 41 14.09 6.44 4.54
N ALA A 42 14.55 5.64 5.51
CA ALA A 42 14.18 5.83 6.90
C ALA A 42 15.03 6.91 7.61
N LYS A 43 16.14 7.34 6.98
CA LYS A 43 17.12 8.30 7.51
C LYS A 43 17.64 7.96 8.90
N PHE A 44 17.82 6.66 9.15
CA PHE A 44 18.47 6.19 10.36
C PHE A 44 19.96 6.52 10.31
N ASP A 45 20.45 7.10 11.41
CA ASP A 45 21.87 7.17 11.67
C ASP A 45 22.34 5.78 12.13
N MET A 46 23.05 5.08 11.24
CA MET A 46 23.50 3.72 11.50
C MET A 46 24.52 3.63 12.63
N ALA A 47 25.11 4.76 13.06
CA ALA A 47 26.00 4.79 14.22
C ALA A 47 25.24 4.74 15.55
N THR A 48 23.97 5.17 15.58
CA THR A 48 23.20 5.36 16.83
C THR A 48 21.87 4.59 16.84
N VAL A 49 21.37 4.14 15.70
CA VAL A 49 20.10 3.42 15.61
C VAL A 49 20.18 2.05 16.32
N PRO A 50 19.18 1.70 17.15
CA PRO A 50 19.09 0.35 17.71
C PRO A 50 18.96 -0.70 16.60
N GLN A 51 19.74 -1.78 16.69
CA GLN A 51 19.73 -2.85 15.68
C GLN A 51 18.36 -3.52 15.54
N ASP A 52 17.57 -3.59 16.62
CA ASP A 52 16.20 -4.12 16.58
C ASP A 52 15.29 -3.31 15.64
N GLN A 53 15.49 -2.00 15.50
CA GLN A 53 14.71 -1.19 14.56
C GLN A 53 15.07 -1.53 13.10
N VAL A 54 16.35 -1.76 12.83
CA VAL A 54 16.83 -2.19 11.51
C VAL A 54 16.33 -3.61 11.20
N PHE A 55 16.35 -4.50 12.19
CA PHE A 55 15.79 -5.85 12.06
C PHE A 55 14.28 -5.81 11.76
N LEU A 56 13.50 -5.00 12.49
CA LEU A 56 12.06 -4.83 12.25
C LEU A 56 11.76 -4.25 10.86
N LEU A 57 12.60 -3.33 10.36
CA LEU A 57 12.52 -2.86 8.97
C LEU A 57 12.74 -4.03 7.99
N GLY A 58 13.70 -4.91 8.30
CA GLY A 58 13.92 -6.18 7.60
C GLY A 58 12.70 -7.07 7.53
N VAL A 59 12.09 -7.34 8.69
CA VAL A 59 10.85 -8.13 8.81
C VAL A 59 9.71 -7.49 8.02
N PHE A 60 9.60 -6.16 8.05
CA PHE A 60 8.61 -5.43 7.27
C PHE A 60 8.81 -5.63 5.76
N GLY A 61 10.06 -5.75 5.30
CA GLY A 61 10.41 -6.08 3.92
C GLY A 61 9.87 -7.44 3.46
N ILE A 62 9.86 -8.46 4.34
CA ILE A 62 9.26 -9.77 4.03
C ILE A 62 7.76 -9.61 3.75
N SER A 63 7.06 -8.85 4.60
CA SER A 63 5.64 -8.54 4.41
C SER A 63 5.39 -7.78 3.11
N ASN A 64 6.31 -6.90 2.67
CA ASN A 64 6.20 -6.21 1.40
C ASN A 64 6.28 -7.14 0.18
N PHE A 65 7.12 -8.19 0.22
CA PHE A 65 7.08 -9.20 -0.85
C PHE A 65 5.74 -9.93 -0.88
N LEU A 66 5.25 -10.36 0.28
CA LEU A 66 3.99 -11.08 0.39
C LEU A 66 2.83 -10.24 -0.17
N THR A 67 2.69 -8.98 0.26
CA THR A 67 1.64 -8.09 -0.23
C THR A 67 1.80 -7.80 -1.72
N GLY A 68 3.03 -7.55 -2.20
CA GLY A 68 3.31 -7.30 -3.61
C GLY A 68 2.88 -8.44 -4.53
N PHE A 69 3.23 -9.68 -4.19
CA PHE A 69 2.83 -10.85 -4.97
C PHE A 69 1.31 -11.12 -4.88
N ILE A 70 0.69 -10.91 -3.73
CA ILE A 70 -0.78 -10.99 -3.61
C ILE A 70 -1.44 -9.94 -4.51
N TYR A 71 -0.93 -8.71 -4.56
CA TYR A 71 -1.48 -7.66 -5.42
C TYR A 71 -1.33 -7.98 -6.91
N PHE A 72 -0.23 -8.62 -7.32
CA PHE A 72 -0.09 -9.14 -8.69
C PHE A 72 -1.15 -10.20 -9.01
N LEU A 73 -1.40 -11.14 -8.10
CA LEU A 73 -2.41 -12.16 -8.29
C LEU A 73 -3.81 -11.55 -8.36
N VAL A 74 -4.17 -10.70 -7.41
CA VAL A 74 -5.49 -10.04 -7.37
C VAL A 74 -5.72 -9.18 -8.61
N SER A 75 -4.77 -8.32 -8.97
CA SER A 75 -4.90 -7.43 -10.13
C SER A 75 -4.98 -8.15 -11.47
N ARG A 76 -4.58 -9.43 -11.56
CA ARG A 76 -4.64 -10.22 -12.80
C ARG A 76 -5.76 -11.25 -12.82
N LYS A 77 -6.10 -11.84 -11.67
CA LYS A 77 -7.04 -12.96 -11.57
C LYS A 77 -8.38 -12.59 -10.94
N ALA A 78 -8.44 -11.53 -10.14
CA ALA A 78 -9.64 -11.08 -9.43
C ALA A 78 -9.74 -9.55 -9.45
N ARG A 79 -9.81 -8.98 -10.66
CA ARG A 79 -9.74 -7.53 -10.92
C ARG A 79 -10.84 -6.75 -10.20
N GLU A 80 -12.00 -7.36 -10.07
CA GLU A 80 -13.17 -6.85 -9.33
C GLU A 80 -12.90 -6.60 -7.84
N LEU A 81 -11.93 -7.30 -7.24
CA LEU A 81 -11.51 -7.09 -5.86
C LEU A 81 -10.54 -5.91 -5.69
N SER A 82 -9.91 -5.48 -6.78
CA SER A 82 -8.84 -4.46 -6.75
C SER A 82 -9.23 -3.15 -6.05
N PRO A 83 -10.40 -2.52 -6.31
CA PRO A 83 -10.77 -1.28 -5.61
C PRO A 83 -10.92 -1.51 -4.10
N TYR A 84 -11.43 -2.66 -3.68
CA TYR A 84 -11.62 -2.97 -2.27
C TYR A 84 -10.29 -3.24 -1.57
N VAL A 85 -9.37 -3.96 -2.23
CA VAL A 85 -8.01 -4.17 -1.70
C VAL A 85 -7.29 -2.84 -1.54
N LEU A 86 -7.38 -1.93 -2.53
CA LEU A 86 -6.79 -0.58 -2.42
C LEU A 86 -7.31 0.17 -1.18
N MET A 87 -8.61 0.05 -0.85
CA MET A 87 -9.17 0.69 0.35
C MET A 87 -8.79 -0.04 1.66
N ILE A 88 -8.65 -1.37 1.63
CA ILE A 88 -8.23 -2.15 2.79
C ILE A 88 -6.84 -1.73 3.28
N ILE A 89 -5.93 -1.36 2.37
CA ILE A 89 -4.56 -0.97 2.74
C ILE A 89 -4.55 0.19 3.76
N PRO A 90 -5.03 1.41 3.48
CA PRO A 90 -5.03 2.49 4.46
C PRO A 90 -5.86 2.17 5.71
N LEU A 91 -6.96 1.40 5.58
CA LEU A 91 -7.77 1.01 6.74
C LEU A 91 -7.02 0.09 7.71
N THR A 92 -6.25 -0.87 7.19
CA THR A 92 -5.44 -1.77 8.04
C THR A 92 -4.30 -1.04 8.72
N TYR A 93 -3.71 -0.03 8.09
CA TYR A 93 -2.74 0.84 8.75
C TYR A 93 -3.36 1.67 9.88
N ILE A 94 -4.55 2.23 9.69
CA ILE A 94 -5.27 2.92 10.77
C ILE A 94 -5.57 1.95 11.92
N LEU A 95 -6.05 0.74 11.61
CA LEU A 95 -6.30 -0.29 12.62
C LEU A 95 -5.02 -0.65 13.40
N GLY A 96 -3.90 -0.80 12.70
CA GLY A 96 -2.59 -1.05 13.32
C GLY A 96 -2.16 0.09 14.24
N LEU A 97 -2.32 1.34 13.81
CA LEU A 97 -2.02 2.52 14.65
C LEU A 97 -2.89 2.57 15.90
N LEU A 98 -4.20 2.32 15.77
CA LEU A 98 -5.10 2.25 16.92
C LEU A 98 -4.69 1.14 17.90
N GLY A 99 -4.28 -0.03 17.37
CA GLY A 99 -3.74 -1.12 18.18
C GLY A 99 -2.49 -0.71 18.96
N ILE A 100 -1.53 -0.06 18.31
CA ILE A 100 -0.30 0.43 18.94
C ILE A 100 -0.60 1.49 20.01
N TRP A 101 -1.46 2.46 19.71
CA TRP A 101 -1.85 3.53 20.65
C TRP A 101 -2.64 3.00 21.84
N SER A 102 -3.40 1.91 21.69
CA SER A 102 -4.08 1.26 22.83
C SER A 102 -3.09 0.77 23.90
N GLY A 103 -1.84 0.49 23.51
CA GLY A 103 -0.74 0.16 24.41
C GLY A 103 0.06 1.37 24.93
N ASN A 104 -0.41 2.59 24.69
CA ASN A 104 0.29 3.86 24.97
C ASN A 104 1.66 4.01 24.28
N VAL A 105 1.93 3.23 23.24
CA VAL A 105 3.18 3.32 22.46
C VAL A 105 3.03 4.39 21.38
N HIS A 106 3.96 5.33 21.34
CA HIS A 106 3.97 6.43 20.37
C HIS A 106 5.31 6.48 19.65
N GLY A 107 5.29 6.76 18.35
CA GLY A 107 6.52 6.94 17.58
C GLY A 107 7.25 8.21 18.02
N GLN A 108 8.45 8.05 18.59
CA GLN A 108 9.28 9.17 19.06
C GLN A 108 10.34 9.60 18.02
N ALA A 109 10.68 8.71 17.08
CA ALA A 109 11.67 9.00 16.04
C ALA A 109 11.04 9.74 14.85
N ALA A 110 11.80 10.64 14.23
CA ALA A 110 11.44 11.24 12.96
C ALA A 110 11.45 10.16 11.87
N PHE A 111 10.27 9.69 11.47
CA PHE A 111 10.12 8.70 10.40
C PHE A 111 9.85 9.39 9.06
N ASP A 112 10.91 9.69 8.30
CA ASP A 112 10.79 10.37 7.00
C ASP A 112 10.13 9.49 5.93
N GLY A 113 10.17 8.17 6.09
CA GLY A 113 9.41 7.23 5.25
C GLY A 113 7.90 7.46 5.26
N LYS A 114 7.36 8.23 6.22
CA LYS A 114 5.94 8.58 6.29
C LYS A 114 5.44 9.33 5.07
N TYR A 115 6.27 10.17 4.44
CA TYR A 115 5.82 10.98 3.29
C TYR A 115 5.54 10.10 2.07
N PHE A 116 6.40 9.11 1.81
CA PHE A 116 6.17 8.11 0.77
C PHE A 116 4.90 7.29 1.07
N MET A 117 4.72 6.90 2.33
CA MET A 117 3.53 6.16 2.78
C MET A 117 2.24 6.98 2.62
N LEU A 118 2.26 8.28 2.91
CA LEU A 118 1.12 9.17 2.71
C LEU A 118 0.75 9.28 1.23
N ALA A 119 1.73 9.49 0.35
CA ALA A 119 1.49 9.51 -1.10
C ALA A 119 0.89 8.18 -1.58
N TYR A 120 1.43 7.06 -1.09
CA TYR A 120 0.91 5.71 -1.37
C TYR A 120 -0.56 5.57 -0.95
N PHE A 121 -0.93 6.00 0.26
CA PHE A 121 -2.33 5.95 0.72
C PHE A 121 -3.23 6.88 -0.06
N SER A 122 -2.76 8.08 -0.42
CA SER A 122 -3.52 9.01 -1.24
C SER A 122 -3.88 8.38 -2.59
N VAL A 123 -2.94 7.70 -3.26
CA VAL A 123 -3.24 7.01 -4.52
C VAL A 123 -4.31 5.93 -4.32
N CYS A 124 -4.21 5.15 -3.26
CA CYS A 124 -5.19 4.11 -2.94
C CYS A 124 -6.60 4.68 -2.73
N ILE A 125 -6.72 5.72 -1.90
CA ILE A 125 -7.99 6.36 -1.54
C ILE A 125 -8.60 7.06 -2.76
N ILE A 126 -7.81 7.85 -3.50
CA ILE A 126 -8.29 8.57 -4.69
C ILE A 126 -8.80 7.57 -5.74
N THR A 127 -8.09 6.48 -5.96
CA THR A 127 -8.50 5.45 -6.92
C THR A 127 -9.82 4.80 -6.51
N PHE A 128 -10.00 4.51 -5.22
CA PHE A 128 -11.26 3.98 -4.71
C PHE A 128 -12.42 4.97 -4.87
N ILE A 129 -12.19 6.27 -4.59
CA ILE A 129 -13.20 7.32 -4.78
C ILE A 129 -13.61 7.41 -6.25
N ILE A 130 -12.65 7.40 -7.19
CA ILE A 130 -12.93 7.40 -8.63
C ILE A 130 -13.79 6.19 -9.01
N PHE A 131 -13.45 5.00 -8.51
CA PHE A 131 -14.24 3.78 -8.74
C PHE A 131 -15.68 3.94 -8.25
N GLN A 132 -15.90 4.50 -7.05
CA GLN A 132 -17.24 4.70 -6.51
C GLN A 132 -18.08 5.66 -7.36
N PHE A 133 -17.49 6.74 -7.88
CA PHE A 133 -18.18 7.63 -8.82
C PHE A 133 -18.54 6.94 -10.14
N GLN A 134 -17.61 6.15 -10.70
CA GLN A 134 -17.86 5.40 -11.93
C GLN A 134 -18.97 4.35 -11.75
N LYS A 135 -18.95 3.64 -10.62
CA LYS A 135 -19.98 2.65 -10.26
C LYS A 135 -21.37 3.28 -10.13
N ARG A 136 -21.48 4.44 -9.46
CA ARG A 136 -22.74 5.18 -9.35
C ARG A 136 -23.25 5.67 -10.71
N GLY A 137 -22.36 6.18 -11.56
CA GLY A 137 -22.72 6.61 -12.92
C GLY A 137 -23.28 5.48 -13.78
N GLN A 138 -22.71 4.27 -13.67
CA GLN A 138 -23.26 3.10 -14.37
C GLN A 138 -24.63 2.66 -13.83
N ALA A 139 -24.84 2.70 -12.52
CA ALA A 139 -26.13 2.38 -11.93
C ALA A 139 -27.23 3.36 -12.37
N ASN A 140 -26.93 4.66 -12.42
CA ASN A 140 -27.87 5.68 -12.84
C ASN A 140 -28.23 5.61 -14.34
N ASN A 141 -27.28 5.17 -15.20
CA ASN A 141 -27.54 5.01 -16.62
C ASN A 141 -28.30 3.70 -16.95
N ALA A 142 -28.41 2.79 -15.99
CA ALA A 142 -29.09 1.51 -16.14
C ALA A 142 -30.51 1.48 -15.55
N ALA A 143 -30.91 2.55 -14.86
CA ALA A 143 -32.25 2.77 -14.29
C ALA A 143 -33.09 3.67 -15.20
#